data_AF-A0A7X2CDV5-F1
#
_entry.id   AF-A0A7X2CDV5-F1
#
_cell.length_a   1.000
_cell.length_b   1.000
_cell.length_c   1.000
_cell.angle_alpha   90.00
_cell.angle_beta   90.00
_cell.angle_gamma   90.00
#
_symmetry.space_group_name_H-M   'P 1'
#
loop_
_entity.id
_entity.type
_entity.pdbx_description
1 polymer ?
#
loop_
_entity_poly.entity_id
_entity_poly.type
_entity_poly.pdbx_seq_one_letter_code
_entity_poly.pdbx_strand_id
1 'polypeptide(L)'
;MTDKMREEFEASVLSEYPNQNMGKFATGEYQSTTIEHCWWAWKKSREVLVIELPEPYAVVGDYAACGGGRSVWDVEYSKKIDDRMCAKTPVYDRASLEAAGVRVKS
;
A
#
# COMPACT_ATOMS: atom_id res chain seq x y z
N MET A 1 7.45 0.77 -9.84
CA MET A 1 6.25 -0.04 -10.14
C MET A 1 6.63 -1.47 -9.81
N THR A 2 5.93 -2.14 -8.91
CA THR A 2 6.30 -3.50 -8.51
C THR A 2 5.72 -4.51 -9.50
N ASP A 3 6.32 -5.70 -9.61
CA ASP A 3 5.82 -6.77 -10.49
C ASP A 3 4.41 -7.19 -10.10
N LYS A 4 4.10 -7.17 -8.80
CA LYS A 4 2.76 -7.44 -8.25
C LYS A 4 1.67 -6.55 -8.83
N MET A 5 1.94 -5.26 -9.02
CA MET A 5 0.96 -4.34 -9.62
C MET A 5 0.60 -4.76 -11.04
N ARG A 6 1.60 -5.19 -11.82
CA ARG A 6 1.38 -5.67 -13.18
C ARG A 6 0.58 -6.97 -13.19
N GLU A 7 0.91 -7.91 -12.31
CA GLU A 7 0.17 -9.17 -12.18
C GLU A 7 -1.31 -8.95 -11.86
N GLU A 8 -1.63 -8.04 -10.93
CA GLU A 8 -3.02 -7.71 -10.57
C GLU A 8 -3.80 -7.12 -11.77
N PHE A 9 -3.16 -6.24 -12.54
CA PHE A 9 -3.75 -5.69 -13.76
C PHE A 9 -4.02 -6.79 -14.79
N GLU A 10 -3.03 -7.65 -15.07
CA GLU A 10 -3.16 -8.73 -16.04
C GLU A 10 -4.22 -9.76 -15.64
N ALA A 11 -4.28 -10.12 -14.36
CA ALA A 11 -5.31 -10.99 -13.82
C ALA A 11 -6.71 -10.40 -13.96
N SER A 12 -6.89 -9.11 -13.69
CA SER A 12 -8.18 -8.43 -13.87
C SER A 12 -8.62 -8.41 -15.34
N VAL A 13 -7.70 -8.15 -16.26
CA VAL A 13 -8.00 -8.16 -17.71
C VAL A 13 -8.43 -9.55 -18.15
N LEU A 14 -7.71 -10.60 -17.74
CA LEU A 14 -8.03 -11.98 -18.14
C LEU A 14 -9.29 -12.53 -17.45
N SER A 15 -9.64 -12.04 -16.25
CA SER A 15 -10.89 -12.41 -15.59
C SER A 15 -12.11 -11.92 -16.36
N GLU A 16 -12.07 -10.70 -16.91
CA GLU A 16 -13.17 -10.10 -17.65
C GLU A 16 -13.13 -10.50 -19.15
N TYR A 17 -11.93 -10.59 -19.70
CA TYR A 17 -11.66 -10.85 -21.12
C TYR A 17 -10.67 -12.02 -21.27
N PRO A 18 -11.11 -13.27 -21.06
CA PRO A 18 -10.22 -14.44 -20.98
C PRO A 18 -9.46 -14.77 -22.27
N ASN A 19 -9.93 -14.27 -23.43
CA ASN A 19 -9.30 -14.48 -24.73
C ASN A 19 -8.44 -13.28 -25.19
N GLN A 20 -8.16 -12.34 -24.29
CA GLN A 20 -7.40 -11.14 -24.61
C GLN A 20 -5.94 -11.50 -24.97
N ASN A 21 -5.40 -10.88 -26.02
CA ASN A 21 -3.98 -11.01 -26.34
C ASN A 21 -3.12 -10.22 -25.33
N MET A 22 -2.41 -10.96 -24.48
CA MET A 22 -1.49 -10.43 -23.47
C MET A 22 -0.02 -10.52 -23.88
N GLY A 23 0.26 -10.82 -25.16
CA GLY A 23 1.61 -10.85 -25.71
C GLY A 23 2.33 -9.52 -25.50
N LYS A 24 3.63 -9.60 -25.24
CA LYS A 24 4.50 -8.43 -25.04
C LYS A 24 5.62 -8.40 -26.08
N PHE A 25 6.08 -7.21 -26.43
CA PHE A 25 7.33 -7.05 -27.16
C PHE A 25 8.52 -7.31 -26.24
N ALA A 26 9.72 -7.44 -26.81
CA ALA A 26 10.96 -7.52 -26.03
C ALA A 26 11.18 -6.27 -25.14
N THR A 27 10.55 -5.14 -25.48
CA THR A 27 10.54 -3.91 -24.67
C THR A 27 9.64 -4.01 -23.43
N GLY A 28 8.81 -5.06 -23.32
CA GLY A 28 7.85 -5.27 -22.22
C GLY A 28 6.52 -4.54 -22.38
N GLU A 29 6.34 -3.77 -23.45
CA GLU A 29 5.06 -3.18 -23.85
C GLU A 29 4.10 -4.26 -24.37
N TYR A 30 2.81 -4.10 -24.12
CA TYR A 30 1.80 -5.00 -24.66
C TYR A 30 1.69 -4.82 -26.17
N GLN A 31 1.59 -5.93 -26.90
CA GLN A 31 1.37 -5.95 -28.34
C GLN A 31 -0.03 -5.41 -28.70
N SER A 32 -0.99 -5.58 -27.79
CA SER A 32 -2.31 -4.97 -27.92
C SER A 32 -2.27 -3.51 -27.49
N THR A 33 -2.49 -2.59 -28.43
CA THR A 33 -2.55 -1.14 -28.16
C THR A 33 -3.60 -0.79 -27.10
N THR A 34 -4.74 -1.50 -27.09
CA THR A 34 -5.78 -1.32 -26.07
C THR A 34 -5.24 -1.65 -24.66
N ILE A 35 -4.53 -2.77 -24.51
CA ILE A 35 -3.97 -3.16 -23.22
C ILE A 35 -2.85 -2.22 -22.80
N GLU A 36 -2.00 -1.78 -23.73
CA GLU A 36 -0.96 -0.79 -23.41
C GLU A 36 -1.55 0.54 -22.95
N HIS A 37 -2.61 1.04 -23.59
CA HIS A 37 -3.29 2.26 -23.15
C HIS A 37 -4.01 2.09 -21.81
N CYS A 38 -4.70 0.97 -21.58
CA CYS A 38 -5.31 0.67 -20.29
C CYS A 38 -4.25 0.57 -19.18
N TRP A 39 -3.12 -0.07 -19.47
CA TRP A 39 -1.98 -0.15 -18.57
C TRP A 39 -1.43 1.24 -18.26
N TRP A 40 -1.23 2.09 -19.26
CA TRP A 40 -0.82 3.47 -19.07
C TRP A 40 -1.79 4.25 -18.19
N ALA A 41 -3.09 4.18 -18.46
CA ALA A 41 -4.12 4.89 -17.70
C ALA A 41 -4.18 4.42 -16.25
N TRP A 42 -4.07 3.10 -16.04
CA TRP A 42 -4.04 2.49 -14.71
C TRP A 42 -2.81 2.91 -13.89
N LYS A 43 -1.64 2.96 -14.53
CA LYS A 43 -0.43 3.53 -13.90
C LYS A 43 -0.67 4.99 -13.51
N LYS A 44 -1.22 5.80 -14.41
CA LYS A 44 -1.44 7.23 -14.19
C LYS A 44 -2.46 7.52 -13.08
N SER A 45 -3.55 6.78 -13.00
CA SER A 45 -4.55 6.97 -11.93
C SER A 45 -3.96 6.69 -10.54
N ARG A 46 -3.00 5.76 -10.45
CA ARG A 46 -2.31 5.39 -9.20
C ARG A 46 -1.13 6.29 -8.87
N GLU A 47 -0.55 7.00 -9.83
CA GLU A 47 0.42 8.06 -9.55
C GLU A 47 -0.22 9.26 -8.83
N VAL A 48 -1.53 9.48 -9.03
CA VAL A 48 -2.29 10.61 -8.46
C VAL A 48 -2.88 10.30 -7.08
N LEU A 49 -2.94 9.02 -6.68
CA LEU A 49 -3.42 8.62 -5.36
C LEU A 49 -2.36 8.93 -4.29
N VAL A 50 -2.23 10.20 -3.93
CA VAL A 50 -1.37 10.65 -2.84
C VAL A 50 -2.23 10.89 -1.62
N ILE A 51 -2.10 10.00 -0.64
CA ILE A 51 -2.78 10.13 0.66
C ILE A 51 -1.89 10.89 1.63
N GLU A 52 -2.47 11.86 2.32
CA GLU A 52 -1.85 12.51 3.48
C GLU A 52 -2.09 11.60 4.67
N LEU A 53 -1.00 11.06 5.23
CA LEU A 53 -1.03 10.28 6.45
C LEU A 53 -0.27 11.06 7.52
N PRO A 54 -0.83 11.24 8.73
CA PRO A 54 -0.05 11.74 9.85
C PRO A 54 1.07 10.74 10.15
N GLU A 55 2.27 11.23 10.48
CA GLU A 55 3.36 10.36 10.96
C GLU A 55 3.52 10.45 12.49
N PRO A 56 3.53 9.30 13.20
CA PRO A 56 3.09 7.98 12.73
C PRO A 56 1.58 7.96 12.43
N TYR A 57 1.07 6.96 11.71
CA TYR A 57 -0.38 6.88 11.42
C TYR A 57 -1.13 6.02 12.46
N ALA A 58 -0.42 5.06 13.08
CA ALA A 58 -0.90 4.24 14.17
C ALA A 58 0.25 3.80 15.10
N VAL A 59 -0.11 3.48 16.34
CA VAL A 59 0.79 3.07 17.42
C VAL A 59 0.30 1.76 18.01
N VAL A 60 1.19 0.78 18.12
CA VAL A 60 0.98 -0.41 18.95
C VAL A 60 1.26 -0.02 20.40
N GLY A 61 0.26 -0.14 21.26
CA GLY A 61 0.44 -0.18 22.70
C GLY A 61 0.67 -1.61 23.16
N ASP A 62 1.80 -1.86 23.84
CA ASP A 62 2.13 -3.14 24.45
C ASP A 62 2.10 -3.01 25.98
N TYR A 63 1.21 -3.78 26.61
CA TYR A 63 1.00 -3.83 28.06
C TYR A 63 1.61 -5.09 28.70
N ALA A 64 2.60 -5.72 28.05
CA ALA A 64 3.22 -6.95 28.55
C ALA A 64 3.68 -6.86 30.02
N ALA A 65 4.13 -5.68 30.46
CA ALA A 65 4.60 -5.46 31.83
C ALA A 65 3.50 -5.57 32.91
N CYS A 66 2.22 -5.46 32.56
CA CYS A 66 1.09 -5.64 33.48
C CYS A 66 0.21 -6.85 33.14
N GLY A 67 0.67 -7.75 32.26
CA GLY A 67 -0.08 -8.93 31.82
C GLY A 67 -1.17 -8.61 30.80
N GLY A 68 -1.20 -7.39 30.26
CA GLY A 68 -2.08 -7.01 29.16
C GLY A 68 -1.55 -7.49 27.80
N GLY A 69 -2.44 -7.49 26.80
CA GLY A 69 -2.09 -7.81 25.41
C GLY A 69 -1.65 -6.58 24.60
N ARG A 70 -1.48 -6.79 23.30
CA ARG A 70 -1.20 -5.70 22.33
C ARG A 70 -2.49 -5.07 21.82
N SER A 71 -2.50 -3.75 21.72
CA SER A 71 -3.58 -2.96 21.13
C SER A 71 -3.04 -2.02 20.06
N VAL A 72 -3.84 -1.72 19.04
CA VAL A 72 -3.49 -0.75 17.99
C VAL A 72 -4.36 0.50 18.15
N TRP A 73 -3.73 1.67 18.09
CA TRP A 73 -4.38 2.96 18.24
C TRP A 73 -4.00 3.89 17.10
N ASP A 74 -4.89 4.81 16.76
CA ASP A 74 -4.48 6.00 16.02
C ASP A 74 -3.59 6.90 16.89
N VAL A 75 -2.88 7.83 16.26
CA VAL A 75 -1.94 8.70 16.97
C VAL A 75 -2.62 9.64 17.97
N GLU A 76 -3.80 10.16 17.66
CA GLU A 76 -4.50 11.04 18.59
C GLU A 76 -4.92 10.29 19.86
N TYR A 77 -5.41 9.08 19.71
CA TYR A 77 -5.79 8.22 20.82
C TYR A 77 -4.57 7.78 21.62
N SER A 78 -3.47 7.40 20.96
CA SER A 78 -2.23 7.03 21.65
C SER A 78 -1.66 8.15 22.53
N LYS A 79 -1.85 9.42 22.17
CA LYS A 79 -1.42 10.59 22.98
C LYS A 79 -2.20 10.71 24.29
N LYS A 80 -3.42 10.19 24.34
CA LYS A 80 -4.29 10.21 25.53
C LYS A 80 -3.95 9.11 26.54
N ILE A 81 -3.19 8.09 26.13
CA ILE A 81 -2.74 7.03 27.02
C ILE A 81 -1.51 7.52 27.79
N ASP A 82 -1.60 7.67 29.10
CA ASP A 82 -0.51 8.15 29.97
C ASP A 82 0.13 7.05 30.83
N ASP A 83 -0.34 5.81 30.67
CA ASP A 83 0.17 4.65 31.40
C ASP A 83 1.66 4.43 31.12
N ARG A 84 2.48 4.55 32.18
CA ARG A 84 3.93 4.37 32.13
C ARG A 84 4.35 2.93 31.85
N MET A 85 3.46 1.96 32.08
CA MET A 85 3.69 0.55 31.82
C MET A 85 3.42 0.18 30.35
N CYS A 86 2.82 1.09 29.57
CA CYS A 86 2.55 0.89 28.15
C CYS A 86 3.76 1.28 27.30
N ALA A 87 4.35 0.30 26.60
CA ALA A 87 5.33 0.57 25.55
C ALA A 87 4.61 0.92 24.24
N LYS A 88 4.95 2.06 23.65
CA LYS A 88 4.33 2.56 22.42
C LYS A 88 5.29 2.42 21.25
N THR A 89 4.90 1.67 20.23
CA THR A 89 5.70 1.43 19.03
C THR A 89 4.93 1.84 17.78
N PRO A 90 5.46 2.71 16.91
CA PRO A 90 4.85 3.02 15.62
C PRO A 90 4.62 1.77 14.76
N VAL A 91 3.45 1.63 14.13
CA VAL A 91 3.08 0.39 13.42
C VAL A 91 3.72 0.31 12.02
N TYR A 92 3.71 1.40 11.25
CA TYR A 92 4.48 1.55 10.00
C TYR A 92 5.06 2.97 9.98
N ASP A 93 6.34 3.04 9.64
CA ASP A 93 6.98 4.29 9.23
C ASP A 93 6.72 4.54 7.74
N ARG A 94 7.05 5.75 7.28
CA ARG A 94 7.00 6.12 5.86
C ARG A 94 7.67 5.09 4.97
N ALA A 95 8.83 4.61 5.40
CA ALA A 95 9.66 3.68 4.65
C ALA A 95 8.92 2.36 4.36
N SER A 96 8.15 1.85 5.32
CA SER A 96 7.34 0.64 5.16
C SER A 96 6.18 0.83 4.17
N LEU A 97 5.54 2.01 4.16
CA LEU A 97 4.48 2.35 3.20
C LEU A 97 5.04 2.56 1.79
N GLU A 98 6.18 3.23 1.67
CA GLU A 98 6.89 3.41 0.40
C GLU A 98 7.35 2.06 -0.18
N ALA A 99 7.84 1.14 0.66
CA ALA A 99 8.21 -0.22 0.25
C ALA A 99 7.01 -1.03 -0.27
N ALA A 100 5.80 -0.79 0.27
CA ALA A 100 4.55 -1.37 -0.22
C ALA A 100 4.03 -0.71 -1.52
N GLY A 101 4.73 0.31 -2.04
CA GLY A 101 4.36 1.02 -3.26
C GLY A 101 3.37 2.17 -3.05
N VAL A 102 3.11 2.58 -1.81
CA VAL A 102 2.25 3.72 -1.47
C VAL A 102 3.08 4.99 -1.49
N ARG A 103 2.61 6.03 -2.20
CA ARG A 103 3.24 7.36 -2.16
C ARG A 103 2.60 8.21 -1.06
N VAL A 104 3.40 8.57 -0.05
CA VAL A 104 2.99 9.43 1.06
C VAL A 104 3.45 10.86 0.81
N LYS A 105 2.51 11.82 0.89
CA LYS A 105 2.78 13.27 0.74
C LYS A 105 3.72 13.75 1.86
N SER A 106 4.70 14.58 1.49
CA SER A 106 5.65 15.26 2.39
C SER A 106 5.03 16.46 3.08
#